data_AF-A0A349VJK3-F1
#
_entry.id   AF-A0A349VJK3-F1
#
_cell.length_a   1.000
_cell.length_b   1.000
_cell.length_c   1.000
_cell.angle_alpha   90.00
_cell.angle_beta   90.00
_cell.angle_gamma   90.00
#
_symmetry.space_group_name_H-M   'P 1'
#
loop_
_entity.id
_entity.type
_entity.pdbx_description
1 polymer ?
#
loop_
_entity_poly.entity_id
_entity_poly.type
_entity_poly.pdbx_seq_one_letter_code
_entity_poly.pdbx_strand_id
1 'polypeptide(L)'
;MVPKIFFKTLHPWQIDHRDDIGFQFRLIHCASWSATIIFLISACACAENIRPDKNNSQQTALTFNQHIRPILSEHCFACHGPDEANREAGLRLDQPVSATALLDSGTHAIVPNKPTESEIIARTTSDDTDLVMPPPSAKLG
;
A
#
# COMPACT_ATOMS: atom_id res chain seq x y z
N MET A 1 -6.83 -29.02 35.64
CA MET A 1 -5.60 -29.80 35.92
C MET A 1 -5.37 -30.74 34.75
N VAL A 2 -4.67 -30.28 33.71
CA VAL A 2 -4.24 -31.09 32.55
C VAL A 2 -2.80 -30.66 32.23
N PRO A 3 -1.94 -31.59 31.80
CA PRO A 3 -0.55 -31.65 32.23
C PRO A 3 0.42 -30.89 31.33
N LYS A 4 1.54 -30.51 31.97
CA LYS A 4 2.90 -30.90 31.58
C LYS A 4 3.29 -30.80 30.09
N ILE A 5 4.11 -29.78 29.86
CA ILE A 5 5.46 -29.80 29.26
C ILE A 5 5.66 -30.31 27.83
N PHE A 6 6.64 -29.65 27.21
CA PHE A 6 7.61 -30.23 26.27
C PHE A 6 7.38 -29.94 24.77
N PHE A 7 7.42 -28.67 24.38
CA PHE A 7 7.88 -28.33 23.03
C PHE A 7 9.38 -28.05 23.05
N LYS A 8 10.10 -29.15 22.86
CA LYS A 8 11.54 -29.25 22.69
C LYS A 8 11.88 -28.92 21.22
N THR A 9 12.93 -28.10 21.08
CA THR A 9 13.90 -28.04 19.96
C THR A 9 13.43 -27.65 18.56
N LEU A 10 13.84 -26.43 18.16
CA LEU A 10 14.90 -26.22 17.17
C LEU A 10 14.96 -27.25 16.03
N HIS A 11 14.47 -26.87 14.85
CA HIS A 11 14.90 -27.45 13.58
C HIS A 11 15.60 -26.38 12.73
N PRO A 12 16.94 -26.33 12.77
CA PRO A 12 17.74 -25.62 11.79
C PRO A 12 17.96 -26.48 10.53
N TRP A 13 17.92 -25.82 9.38
CA TRP A 13 18.65 -26.18 8.16
C TRP A 13 18.56 -27.63 7.67
N GLN A 14 17.53 -27.93 6.89
CA GLN A 14 17.57 -29.09 6.00
C GLN A 14 18.21 -28.68 4.67
N ILE A 15 19.51 -28.94 4.59
CA ILE A 15 20.31 -28.98 3.37
C ILE A 15 19.85 -30.22 2.60
N ASP A 16 19.17 -30.04 1.47
CA ASP A 16 18.90 -31.15 0.55
C ASP A 16 20.05 -31.31 -0.44
N HIS A 17 20.40 -32.57 -0.66
CA HIS A 17 21.63 -33.04 -1.25
C HIS A 17 21.58 -32.97 -2.78
N ARG A 18 22.70 -32.49 -3.33
CA ARG A 18 23.18 -32.93 -4.64
C ARG A 18 23.30 -34.46 -4.61
N ASP A 19 22.81 -35.10 -5.67
CA ASP A 19 23.46 -36.19 -6.43
C ASP A 19 22.36 -37.08 -7.04
N ASP A 20 22.17 -37.04 -8.37
CA ASP A 20 22.60 -38.20 -9.14
C ASP A 20 22.59 -37.94 -10.65
N ILE A 21 23.77 -38.13 -11.20
CA ILE A 21 24.15 -37.95 -12.58
C ILE A 21 24.12 -39.34 -13.18
N GLY A 22 23.16 -39.63 -14.05
CA GLY A 22 22.98 -40.98 -14.56
C GLY A 22 22.06 -41.09 -15.75
N PHE A 23 22.35 -40.36 -16.84
CA PHE A 23 21.77 -40.69 -18.15
C PHE A 23 22.85 -41.13 -19.12
N GLN A 24 23.11 -42.42 -19.01
CA GLN A 24 23.76 -43.29 -19.97
C GLN A 24 23.09 -43.14 -21.36
N PHE A 25 23.54 -42.20 -22.19
CA PHE A 25 23.29 -42.26 -23.63
C PHE A 25 24.62 -42.30 -24.39
N ARG A 26 25.05 -43.56 -24.54
CA ARG A 26 25.90 -44.11 -25.59
C ARG A 26 26.03 -43.21 -26.83
N LEU A 27 27.30 -42.89 -27.15
CA LEU A 27 27.95 -43.25 -28.41
C LEU A 27 26.98 -43.44 -29.60
N ILE A 28 26.70 -42.38 -30.37
CA ILE A 28 26.59 -42.29 -31.83
C ILE A 28 26.48 -40.76 -32.13
N HIS A 29 27.12 -40.27 -33.20
CA HIS A 29 27.12 -38.89 -33.74
C HIS A 29 28.36 -38.00 -33.43
N CYS A 30 29.55 -38.56 -33.67
CA CYS A 30 30.70 -37.77 -34.08
C CYS A 30 30.38 -36.95 -35.35
N ALA A 31 30.81 -35.69 -35.39
CA ALA A 31 30.96 -34.83 -36.57
C ALA A 31 29.77 -34.02 -37.13
N SER A 32 28.66 -33.80 -36.39
CA SER A 32 27.64 -32.81 -36.82
C SER A 32 26.94 -32.03 -35.70
N TRP A 33 27.39 -32.17 -34.44
CA TRP A 33 26.72 -31.56 -33.28
C TRP A 33 27.51 -30.43 -32.61
N SER A 34 28.61 -29.95 -33.21
CA SER A 34 29.39 -28.86 -32.64
C SER A 34 28.86 -27.47 -33.02
N ALA A 35 28.22 -27.31 -34.19
CA ALA A 35 27.75 -26.00 -34.66
C ALA A 35 26.38 -25.58 -34.08
N THR A 36 25.55 -26.53 -33.66
CA THR A 36 24.20 -26.26 -33.12
C THR A 36 24.22 -25.89 -31.64
N ILE A 37 25.16 -26.43 -30.87
CA ILE A 37 25.31 -26.14 -29.43
C ILE A 37 25.80 -24.70 -29.20
N ILE A 38 26.67 -24.17 -30.06
CA ILE A 38 27.17 -22.79 -29.98
C ILE A 38 26.06 -21.77 -30.27
N PHE A 39 25.12 -22.10 -31.17
CA PHE A 39 23.98 -21.24 -31.49
C PHE A 39 22.95 -21.17 -30.34
N LEU A 40 22.80 -22.23 -29.56
CA LEU A 40 21.92 -22.24 -28.37
C LEU A 40 22.50 -21.49 -27.17
N ILE A 41 23.83 -21.48 -27.00
CA ILE A 41 24.48 -20.74 -25.91
C ILE A 41 24.44 -19.22 -26.17
N SER A 42 24.54 -18.79 -27.44
CA SER A 42 24.49 -17.35 -27.80
C SER A 42 23.11 -16.71 -27.59
N ALA A 43 22.02 -17.49 -27.57
CA ALA A 43 20.70 -17.00 -27.22
C ALA A 43 20.49 -16.82 -25.70
N CYS A 44 21.40 -17.31 -24.87
CA CYS A 44 21.25 -17.29 -23.41
C CYS A 44 21.83 -16.03 -22.74
N ALA A 45 22.47 -15.12 -23.50
CA ALA A 45 23.06 -13.88 -22.97
C ALA A 45 22.07 -12.70 -22.85
N CYS A 46 20.80 -12.89 -23.21
CA CYS A 46 19.73 -11.91 -23.04
C CYS A 46 18.64 -12.41 -22.09
N ALA A 47 19.00 -13.21 -21.07
CA ALA A 47 18.11 -13.45 -19.95
C ALA A 47 18.25 -12.26 -18.97
N GLU A 48 17.43 -11.24 -19.23
CA GLU A 48 17.12 -10.11 -18.36
C GLU A 48 17.08 -10.57 -16.88
N ASN A 49 17.94 -9.97 -16.08
CA ASN A 49 17.99 -10.19 -14.65
C ASN A 49 16.85 -9.40 -14.00
N ILE A 50 15.60 -9.85 -14.17
CA ILE A 50 14.45 -9.31 -13.47
C ILE A 50 14.62 -9.68 -11.99
N ARG A 51 15.26 -8.78 -11.24
CA ARG A 51 15.22 -8.82 -9.77
C ARG A 51 13.76 -8.54 -9.39
N PRO A 52 13.05 -9.47 -8.73
CA PRO A 52 11.76 -9.14 -8.15
C PRO A 52 12.03 -8.06 -7.10
N ASP A 53 11.57 -6.84 -7.40
CA ASP A 53 11.51 -5.78 -6.41
C ASP A 53 10.68 -6.31 -5.23
N LYS A 54 11.35 -6.56 -4.10
CA LYS A 54 10.73 -6.95 -2.83
C LYS A 54 10.04 -5.77 -2.13
N ASN A 55 9.77 -4.66 -2.80
CA ASN A 55 9.04 -3.52 -2.25
C ASN A 55 7.53 -3.62 -2.44
N ASN A 56 6.99 -4.82 -2.69
CA ASN A 56 5.55 -5.02 -2.70
C ASN A 56 5.15 -6.16 -1.76
N SER A 57 5.27 -5.94 -0.45
CA SER A 57 4.55 -6.67 0.63
C SER A 57 4.97 -6.21 2.04
N GLN A 58 5.21 -4.92 2.26
CA GLN A 58 5.08 -4.36 3.60
C GLN A 58 3.89 -3.43 3.52
N GLN A 59 2.69 -4.00 3.64
CA GLN A 59 1.48 -3.20 3.76
C GLN A 59 1.53 -2.52 5.12
N THR A 60 2.24 -1.38 5.18
CA THR A 60 2.29 -0.54 6.36
C THR A 60 0.85 -0.21 6.73
N ALA A 61 0.45 -0.61 7.93
CA ALA A 61 -0.90 -0.36 8.40
C ALA A 61 -1.18 1.15 8.33
N LEU A 62 -2.21 1.53 7.58
CA LEU A 62 -2.63 2.93 7.52
C LEU A 62 -3.18 3.33 8.88
N THR A 63 -2.54 4.31 9.50
CA THR A 63 -2.99 4.90 10.75
C THR A 63 -3.40 6.35 10.53
N PHE A 64 -4.48 6.77 11.18
CA PHE A 64 -4.99 8.16 11.10
C PHE A 64 -3.91 9.18 11.47
N ASN A 65 -3.22 8.96 12.60
CA ASN A 65 -2.26 9.93 13.14
C ASN A 65 -1.03 10.16 12.24
N GLN A 66 -0.58 9.13 11.52
CA GLN A 66 0.62 9.24 10.69
C GLN A 66 0.29 9.64 9.24
N HIS A 67 -0.84 9.20 8.71
CA HIS A 67 -1.14 9.34 7.28
C HIS A 67 -2.22 10.38 6.97
N ILE A 68 -3.22 10.53 7.84
CA ILE A 68 -4.41 11.37 7.56
C ILE A 68 -4.33 12.70 8.29
N ARG A 69 -3.98 12.68 9.58
CA ARG A 69 -3.91 13.87 10.43
C ARG A 69 -2.97 14.95 9.88
N PRO A 70 -1.77 14.65 9.34
CA PRO A 70 -0.91 15.68 8.75
C PRO A 70 -1.58 16.41 7.58
N ILE A 71 -2.25 15.66 6.69
CA ILE A 71 -2.96 16.22 5.52
C ILE A 71 -4.09 17.14 5.98
N LEU A 72 -4.91 16.70 6.95
CA LEU A 72 -5.99 17.52 7.48
C LEU A 72 -5.48 18.75 8.25
N SER A 73 -4.34 18.62 8.92
CA SER A 73 -3.73 19.73 9.64
C SER A 73 -3.21 20.82 8.70
N GLU A 74 -2.72 20.44 7.54
CA GLU A 74 -2.16 21.37 6.55
C GLU A 74 -3.26 22.08 5.76
N HIS A 75 -4.32 21.36 5.39
CA HIS A 75 -5.31 21.88 4.43
C HIS A 75 -6.70 22.16 5.00
N CYS A 76 -7.06 21.61 6.17
CA CYS A 76 -8.46 21.63 6.64
C CYS A 76 -8.66 22.26 8.01
N PHE A 77 -7.73 22.06 8.96
CA PHE A 77 -7.94 22.48 10.36
C PHE A 77 -7.92 24.00 10.58
N ALA A 78 -7.44 24.79 9.62
CA ALA A 78 -7.51 26.24 9.71
C ALA A 78 -8.98 26.73 9.80
N CYS A 79 -9.88 26.14 9.00
CA CYS A 79 -11.31 26.51 8.98
C CYS A 79 -12.23 25.45 9.62
N HIS A 80 -11.79 24.19 9.76
CA HIS A 80 -12.61 23.10 10.31
C HIS A 80 -11.92 22.38 11.49
N GLY A 81 -11.12 23.12 12.25
CA GLY A 81 -10.36 22.62 13.40
C GLY A 81 -10.77 23.27 14.73
N PRO A 82 -9.90 23.22 15.75
CA PRO A 82 -10.24 23.61 17.12
C PRO A 82 -10.47 25.11 17.33
N ASP A 83 -9.99 25.97 16.44
CA ASP A 83 -10.13 27.41 16.56
C ASP A 83 -11.58 27.84 16.27
N GLU A 84 -12.30 28.29 17.29
CA GLU A 84 -13.70 28.69 17.16
C GLU A 84 -13.89 29.97 16.34
N ALA A 85 -12.90 30.87 16.35
CA ALA A 85 -13.03 32.17 15.70
C ALA A 85 -13.01 32.06 14.17
N ASN A 86 -12.30 31.06 13.65
CA ASN A 86 -12.18 30.79 12.22
C ASN A 86 -13.00 29.56 11.78
N ARG A 87 -13.79 28.96 12.68
CA ARG A 87 -14.49 27.71 12.38
C ARG A 87 -15.71 27.94 11.50
N GLU A 88 -15.70 27.27 10.36
CA GLU A 88 -16.78 27.27 9.39
C GLU A 88 -17.70 26.05 9.57
N ALA A 89 -18.99 26.25 9.27
CA ALA A 89 -20.05 25.23 9.31
C ALA A 89 -20.19 24.46 10.64
N GLY A 90 -19.63 24.99 11.74
CA GLY A 90 -19.59 24.29 13.03
C GLY A 90 -18.83 22.95 13.01
N LEU A 91 -18.07 22.67 11.95
CA LEU A 91 -17.47 21.37 11.70
C LEU A 91 -16.10 21.26 12.37
N ARG A 92 -15.86 20.12 13.05
CA ARG A 92 -14.58 19.74 13.64
C ARG A 92 -14.07 18.44 13.05
N LEU A 93 -13.15 18.54 12.09
CA LEU A 93 -12.50 17.37 11.46
C LEU A 93 -11.44 16.73 12.35
N ASP A 94 -10.97 17.44 13.38
CA ASP A 94 -10.03 16.92 14.37
C ASP A 94 -10.70 16.02 15.42
N GLN A 95 -12.04 16.05 15.51
CA GLN A 95 -12.82 15.24 16.45
C GLN A 95 -13.68 14.21 15.71
N PRO A 96 -13.55 12.91 16.00
CA PRO A 96 -14.28 11.86 15.26
C PRO A 96 -15.80 11.99 15.41
N VAL A 97 -16.27 12.41 16.59
CA VAL A 97 -17.70 12.57 16.88
C VAL A 97 -18.30 13.68 16.01
N SER A 98 -17.63 14.82 15.88
CA SER A 98 -18.12 15.92 15.05
C SER A 98 -17.96 15.63 13.56
N ALA A 99 -16.83 15.04 13.14
CA ALA A 99 -16.59 14.69 11.75
C ALA A 99 -17.61 13.67 11.18
N THR A 100 -18.25 12.88 12.05
CA THR A 100 -19.29 11.90 11.67
C THR A 100 -20.70 12.33 12.05
N ALA A 101 -20.86 13.47 12.72
CA ALA A 101 -22.18 14.00 13.08
C ALA A 101 -22.94 14.51 11.84
N LEU A 102 -24.25 14.62 11.99
CA LEU A 102 -25.10 15.31 11.02
C LEU A 102 -24.81 16.82 11.13
N LEU A 103 -24.46 17.44 10.02
CA LEU A 103 -24.28 18.89 9.92
C LEU A 103 -25.63 19.59 9.65
N ASP A 104 -25.64 20.91 9.82
CA ASP A 104 -26.79 21.76 9.52
C ASP A 104 -27.22 21.70 8.04
N SER A 105 -26.31 21.31 7.14
CA SER A 105 -26.59 21.03 5.73
C SER A 105 -27.46 19.79 5.50
N GLY A 106 -27.71 18.99 6.54
CA GLY A 106 -28.39 17.69 6.43
C GLY A 106 -27.49 16.57 5.90
N THR A 107 -26.17 16.79 5.83
CA THR A 107 -25.18 15.81 5.37
C THR A 107 -24.16 15.47 6.46
N HIS A 108 -23.32 14.47 6.22
CA HIS A 108 -22.21 14.09 7.10
C HIS A 108 -20.88 14.40 6.42
N ALA A 109 -19.94 15.00 7.14
CA ALA A 109 -18.60 15.27 6.61
C ALA A 109 -17.88 13.96 6.24
N ILE A 110 -17.94 12.98 7.14
CA ILE A 110 -17.39 11.63 6.95
C ILE A 110 -18.45 10.59 7.29
N VAL A 111 -18.74 9.70 6.33
CA VAL A 111 -19.55 8.49 6.54
C VAL A 111 -18.62 7.28 6.64
N PRO A 112 -18.50 6.63 7.80
CA PRO A 112 -17.60 5.50 7.98
C PRO A 112 -17.86 4.39 6.97
N ASN A 113 -16.77 3.86 6.38
CA ASN A 113 -16.79 2.80 5.36
C ASN A 113 -17.48 3.17 4.03
N LYS A 114 -17.89 4.43 3.85
CA LYS A 114 -18.60 4.88 2.66
C LYS A 114 -18.04 6.22 2.14
N PRO A 115 -16.86 6.19 1.51
CA PRO A 115 -16.19 7.41 1.05
C PRO A 115 -17.04 8.19 0.05
N THR A 116 -17.78 7.52 -0.82
CA THR A 116 -18.66 8.16 -1.83
C THR A 116 -19.88 8.85 -1.23
N GLU A 117 -20.27 8.52 0.01
CA GLU A 117 -21.36 9.20 0.74
C GLU A 117 -20.83 10.31 1.66
N SER A 118 -19.50 10.51 1.71
CA SER A 118 -18.86 11.50 2.59
C SER A 118 -18.71 12.84 1.88
N GLU A 119 -19.23 13.91 2.49
CA GLU A 119 -19.16 15.26 1.92
C GLU A 119 -17.71 15.71 1.68
N ILE A 120 -16.76 15.26 2.52
CA ILE A 120 -15.35 15.60 2.35
C ILE A 120 -14.82 15.19 0.96
N ILE A 121 -15.25 14.04 0.43
CA ILE A 121 -14.84 13.60 -0.90
C ILE A 121 -15.46 14.50 -1.96
N ALA A 122 -16.77 14.75 -1.88
CA ALA A 122 -17.47 15.63 -2.81
C ALA A 122 -16.84 17.03 -2.87
N ARG A 123 -16.44 17.60 -1.73
CA ARG A 123 -15.80 18.92 -1.64
C ARG A 123 -14.37 18.92 -2.18
N THR A 124 -13.57 17.88 -1.90
CA THR A 124 -12.20 17.80 -2.40
C THR A 124 -12.10 17.53 -3.90
N THR A 125 -13.16 16.99 -4.52
CA THR A 125 -13.20 16.69 -5.96
C THR A 125 -14.15 17.58 -6.75
N SER A 126 -14.66 18.66 -6.15
CA SER A 126 -15.56 19.60 -6.82
C SER A 126 -14.79 20.52 -7.78
N ASP A 127 -15.37 20.80 -8.94
CA ASP A 127 -14.86 21.81 -9.88
C ASP A 127 -15.41 23.23 -9.58
N ASP A 128 -16.46 23.32 -8.76
CA ASP A 128 -17.06 24.58 -8.35
C ASP A 128 -16.18 25.29 -7.30
N THR A 129 -15.73 26.50 -7.61
CA THR A 129 -14.84 27.31 -6.76
C THR A 129 -15.45 27.69 -5.42
N ASP A 130 -16.79 27.72 -5.33
CA ASP A 130 -17.51 28.07 -4.11
C ASP A 130 -17.71 26.85 -3.19
N LEU A 131 -17.58 25.63 -3.74
CA LEU A 131 -17.77 24.38 -3.00
C LEU A 131 -16.46 23.63 -2.76
N VAL A 132 -15.46 23.81 -3.62
CA VAL A 132 -14.20 23.08 -3.54
C VAL A 132 -13.44 23.40 -2.27
N MET A 133 -12.89 22.36 -1.65
CA MET A 133 -12.07 22.47 -0.44
C MET A 133 -10.69 21.85 -0.70
N PRO A 134 -9.59 22.52 -0.30
CA PRO A 134 -9.56 23.86 0.32
C PRO A 134 -9.96 24.96 -0.68
N PRO A 135 -10.54 26.08 -0.20
CA PRO A 135 -10.97 27.15 -1.09
C PRO A 135 -9.75 27.79 -1.77
N PRO A 136 -9.85 28.32 -2.99
CA PRO A 136 -8.71 28.92 -3.70
C PRO A 136 -8.07 30.10 -2.96
N SER A 137 -8.80 30.75 -2.07
CA SER A 137 -8.34 31.85 -1.21
C SER A 137 -7.68 31.39 0.08
N ALA A 138 -7.68 30.08 0.39
CA ALA A 138 -7.04 29.54 1.58
C ALA A 138 -5.54 29.83 1.55
N LYS A 139 -5.03 30.42 2.63
CA LYS A 139 -3.60 30.55 2.85
C LYS A 139 -3.08 29.25 3.42
N LEU A 140 -2.71 28.33 2.53
CA LEU A 140 -1.99 27.12 2.90
C LEU A 140 -0.55 27.51 3.28
N GLY A 141 -0.05 26.95 4.37
CA GLY A 141 1.25 27.29 4.97
C GLY A 141 2.43 26.60 4.31
#